data_AF-A0A0C9UDX8-F1
#
_entry.id   AF-A0A0C9UDX8-F1
#
_cell.length_a   1.000
_cell.length_b   1.000
_cell.length_c   1.000
_cell.angle_alpha   90.00
_cell.angle_beta   90.00
_cell.angle_gamma   90.00
#
_symmetry.space_group_name_H-M   'P 1'
#
loop_
_entity.id
_entity.type
_entity.pdbx_description
1 polymer ?
#
loop_
_entity_poly.entity_id
_entity_poly.type
_entity_poly.pdbx_seq_one_letter_code
_entity_poly.pdbx_strand_id
1 'polypeptide(L)' 'VTSDNASNNTTMMKELARLIEKHTGKEFEWQDRWIRCLAHVINLATQAIIKAFSSAKYYDPYNPDAHIPTERDE' A
#
# COMPACT_ATOMS: atom_id res chain seq x y z
N VAL A 1 -9.79 -11.75 6.88
CA VAL A 1 -9.99 -11.46 5.43
C VAL A 1 -8.67 -11.03 4.83
N THR A 2 -8.37 -11.43 3.59
CA THR A 2 -7.16 -11.05 2.86
C THR A 2 -7.54 -10.19 1.65
N SER A 3 -6.93 -9.02 1.47
CA SER A 3 -7.14 -8.17 0.28
C SER A 3 -5.94 -7.26 0.02
N ASP A 4 -5.92 -6.57 -1.12
CA ASP A 4 -4.94 -5.50 -1.36
C ASP A 4 -5.16 -4.31 -0.40
N ASN A 5 -4.23 -3.35 -0.41
CA ASN A 5 -4.22 -2.22 0.50
C ASN A 5 -4.96 -0.98 -0.04
N ALA A 6 -5.79 -1.14 -1.07
CA ALA A 6 -6.58 -0.03 -1.60
C ALA A 6 -7.59 0.49 -0.56
N SER A 7 -7.93 1.78 -0.66
CA SER A 7 -8.81 2.45 0.30
C SER A 7 -10.23 1.86 0.34
N ASN A 8 -10.73 1.38 -0.79
CA ASN A 8 -12.02 0.69 -0.87
C ASN A 8 -12.06 -0.59 -0.01
N ASN A 9 -10.96 -1.32 0.11
CA ASN A 9 -10.86 -2.50 0.96
C ASN A 9 -10.89 -2.12 2.45
N THR A 10 -10.40 -0.95 2.81
CA THR A 10 -10.59 -0.40 4.17
C THR A 10 -12.07 -0.15 4.45
N THR A 11 -12.80 0.48 3.52
CA THR A 11 -14.24 0.72 3.65
C THR A 11 -15.02 -0.58 3.77
N MET A 12 -14.71 -1.56 2.92
CA MET A 12 -15.31 -2.90 2.98
C MET A 12 -15.11 -3.56 4.35
N MET A 13 -13.90 -3.52 4.92
CA MET A 13 -13.62 -4.14 6.22
C MET A 13 -14.39 -3.48 7.38
N LYS A 14 -14.56 -2.16 7.34
CA LYS A 14 -15.38 -1.42 8.32
C LYS A 14 -16.86 -1.80 8.23
N GLU A 15 -17.40 -1.88 7.01
CA GLU A 15 -18.79 -2.31 6.82
C GLU A 15 -19.02 -3.76 7.22
N LEU A 16 -18.03 -4.63 6.95
CA LEU A 16 -18.08 -6.02 7.41
C LEU A 16 -18.14 -6.09 8.95
N ALA A 17 -17.31 -5.32 9.66
CA ALA A 17 -17.34 -5.25 11.13
C ALA A 17 -18.71 -4.81 11.64
N ARG A 18 -19.25 -3.71 11.09
CA ARG A 18 -20.58 -3.19 11.44
C ARG A 18 -21.69 -4.22 11.22
N LEU A 19 -21.62 -4.99 10.13
CA LEU A 19 -22.60 -6.03 9.85
C LEU A 19 -22.48 -7.23 10.79
N ILE A 20 -21.27 -7.67 11.12
CA ILE A 20 -21.04 -8.76 12.08
C ILE A 20 -21.61 -8.38 13.44
N GLU A 21 -21.32 -7.18 13.93
CA GLU A 21 -21.84 -6.69 15.21
C GLU A 21 -23.37 -6.60 15.17
N LYS A 22 -23.94 -5.98 14.13
CA LYS A 22 -25.39 -5.86 13.95
C LYS A 22 -26.12 -7.22 13.96
N HIS A 23 -25.54 -8.24 13.36
CA HIS A 23 -26.20 -9.54 13.17
C HIS A 23 -25.89 -10.57 14.26
N THR A 24 -24.78 -10.43 14.97
CA THR A 24 -24.33 -11.44 15.95
C THR A 24 -24.19 -10.88 17.37
N GLY A 25 -24.22 -9.56 17.54
CA GLY A 25 -23.93 -8.89 18.82
C GLY A 25 -22.47 -9.00 19.25
N LYS A 26 -21.58 -9.52 18.40
CA LYS A 26 -20.16 -9.70 18.70
C LYS A 26 -19.35 -8.59 18.06
N GLU A 27 -18.49 -7.97 18.87
CA GLU A 27 -17.48 -7.04 18.40
C GLU A 27 -16.53 -7.74 17.40
N PHE A 28 -16.17 -7.01 16.36
CA PHE A 28 -15.25 -7.48 15.32
C PHE A 28 -14.18 -6.42 15.06
N GLU A 29 -13.03 -6.60 15.72
CA GLU A 29 -11.83 -5.80 15.49
C GLU A 29 -11.25 -6.06 14.10
N TRP A 30 -11.70 -5.27 13.11
CA TRP A 30 -11.38 -5.51 11.70
C TRP A 30 -9.89 -5.32 11.40
N GLN A 31 -9.20 -4.42 12.11
CA GLN A 31 -7.77 -4.15 11.94
C GLN A 31 -6.94 -5.41 12.22
N ASP A 32 -7.27 -6.12 13.30
CA ASP A 32 -6.56 -7.34 13.72
C ASP A 32 -6.93 -8.55 12.87
N ARG A 33 -8.08 -8.50 12.20
CA ARG A 33 -8.65 -9.58 11.39
C ARG A 33 -8.45 -9.38 9.89
N TRP A 34 -7.73 -8.32 9.49
CA TRP A 34 -7.45 -7.96 8.10
C TRP A 34 -5.98 -8.13 7.75
N ILE A 35 -5.69 -9.14 6.92
CA ILE A 35 -4.36 -9.37 6.37
C ILE A 35 -4.25 -8.59 5.06
N ARG A 36 -3.37 -7.60 5.07
CA ARG A 36 -3.04 -6.74 3.91
C ARG A 36 -2.02 -7.42 2.99
N CYS A 37 -1.92 -6.94 1.75
CA CYS A 37 -0.99 -7.50 0.77
C CYS A 37 0.47 -7.13 1.09
N LEU A 38 1.28 -8.16 1.39
CA LEU A 38 2.71 -7.98 1.70
C LEU A 38 3.48 -7.34 0.54
N ALA A 39 3.22 -7.76 -0.70
CA ALA A 39 3.87 -7.17 -1.87
C ALA A 39 3.59 -5.66 -1.99
N HIS A 40 2.38 -5.21 -1.61
CA HIS A 40 2.06 -3.78 -1.59
C HIS A 40 2.84 -3.03 -0.50
N VAL A 41 3.00 -3.63 0.68
CA VAL A 41 3.81 -3.04 1.77
C VAL A 41 5.28 -2.89 1.34
N ILE A 42 5.84 -3.92 0.71
CA ILE A 42 7.21 -3.88 0.17
C ILE A 42 7.34 -2.75 -0.86
N ASN A 43 6.42 -2.66 -1.82
CA ASN A 43 6.43 -1.61 -2.84
C ASN A 43 6.40 -0.19 -2.22
N LEU A 44 5.55 0.05 -1.22
CA LEU A 44 5.49 1.34 -0.54
C LEU A 44 6.80 1.66 0.22
N ALA A 45 7.37 0.68 0.92
CA ALA A 45 8.64 0.84 1.62
C ALA A 45 9.79 1.14 0.64
N THR A 46 9.86 0.41 -0.47
CA THR A 46 10.85 0.65 -1.53
C THR A 46 10.71 2.04 -2.13
N GLN A 47 9.49 2.49 -2.43
CA GLN A 47 9.26 3.86 -2.92
C GLN A 47 9.71 4.92 -1.92
N ALA A 48 9.46 4.72 -0.62
CA ALA A 48 9.90 5.64 0.42
C ALA A 48 11.43 5.70 0.52
N ILE A 49 12.12 4.55 0.45
CA ILE A 49 13.59 4.48 0.46
C ILE A 49 14.16 5.16 -0.79
N ILE A 50 13.65 4.84 -1.99
CA ILE A 50 14.11 5.47 -3.23
C ILE A 50 13.93 6.98 -3.16
N LYS A 51 12.77 7.46 -2.71
CA LYS A 51 12.50 8.90 -2.56
C LYS A 51 13.44 9.59 -1.57
N ALA A 52 13.86 8.89 -0.52
CA ALA A 52 14.73 9.46 0.51
C ALA A 52 16.21 9.50 0.10
N PHE A 53 16.67 8.52 -0.69
CA PHE A 53 18.09 8.28 -0.95
C PHE A 53 18.49 8.35 -2.43
N SER A 54 17.54 8.57 -3.35
CA SER A 54 17.81 8.66 -4.78
C SER A 54 17.29 9.98 -5.35
N SER A 55 18.19 10.72 -5.98
CA SER A 55 17.90 11.84 -6.89
C SER A 55 17.41 11.35 -8.26
N ALA A 56 17.53 10.05 -8.55
CA ALA A 56 17.10 9.47 -9.81
C ALA A 56 15.58 9.61 -9.96
N LYS A 57 15.16 10.08 -11.13
CA LYS A 57 13.73 10.18 -11.43
C LYS A 57 13.13 8.78 -11.50
N TYR A 58 11.84 8.65 -11.18
CA TYR A 58 11.12 7.39 -11.40
C TYR A 58 11.12 7.01 -12.89
N TYR A 59 11.04 5.71 -13.18
CA TYR A 59 10.85 5.22 -14.53
C TYR A 59 9.53 5.75 -15.11
N ASP A 60 9.62 6.44 -16.25
CA ASP A 60 8.49 6.92 -17.03
C ASP A 60 8.40 6.09 -18.32
N PRO A 61 7.33 5.33 -18.57
CA PRO A 61 7.19 4.53 -19.79
C PRO A 61 7.12 5.38 -21.07
N TYR A 62 6.78 6.67 -20.98
CA TYR A 62 6.78 7.60 -22.10
C TYR A 62 8.11 8.36 -22.25
N ASN A 63 9.00 8.26 -21.26
CA ASN A 63 10.34 8.81 -21.28
C ASN A 63 11.32 7.87 -20.56
N PRO A 64 11.66 6.74 -21.20
CA PRO A 64 12.35 5.64 -20.54
C PRO A 64 13.75 6.01 -20.09
N ASP A 65 14.40 7.04 -20.63
CA ASP A 65 15.77 7.41 -20.23
C ASP A 65 15.80 8.42 -19.07
N ALA A 66 14.65 8.97 -18.66
CA ALA A 66 14.57 10.01 -17.62
C ALA A 66 15.10 9.56 -16.24
N HIS A 67 15.02 8.26 -15.97
CA HIS A 67 15.46 7.66 -14.71
C HIS A 67 16.97 7.35 -14.66
N ILE A 68 17.68 7.48 -15.79
CA ILE A 68 19.13 7.25 -15.87
C ILE A 68 19.83 8.45 -15.19
N PRO A 69 20.55 8.26 -14.08
CA PRO A 69 21.27 9.34 -13.42
C PRO A 69 22.36 9.88 -14.37
N THR A 70 22.38 11.18 -14.60
CA THR A 70 23.28 11.80 -15.58
C THR A 70 24.73 11.89 -15.09
N GLU A 71 24.97 11.91 -13.77
CA GLU A 71 26.30 11.83 -13.14
C GLU A 71 26.20 11.12 -11.77
N ARG A 72 27.32 10.59 -11.26
CA ARG A 72 27.39 10.06 -9.89
C ARG A 72 27.38 11.25 -8.93
N ASP A 73 26.31 11.40 -8.15
CA ASP A 73 26.28 12.35 -7.05
C ASP A 73 27.37 11.95 -6.03
N GLU A 74 28.52 12.65 -6.05
CA GLU A 74 29.57 12.61 -5.02
C GLU A 74 29.14 13.33 -3.74
#